data_AF-A0A2R6I447-F1
#
_entry.id   AF-A0A2R6I447-F1
#
_cell.length_a   1.000
_cell.length_b   1.000
_cell.length_c   1.000
_cell.angle_alpha   90.00
_cell.angle_beta   90.00
_cell.angle_gamma   90.00
#
_symmetry.space_group_name_H-M   'P 1'
#
loop_
_entity.id
_entity.type
_entity.pdbx_description
1 polymer ?
#
loop_
_entity_poly.entity_id
_entity_poly.type
_entity_poly.pdbx_seq_one_letter_code
_entity_poly.pdbx_strand_id
1 'polypeptide(L)'
;MTDTALRSPEASTRSLYAASWAVGSVLYGALIAAGYPLVGVAAFGIGAVAAVAINRRSDRPTFDERDRAVFDEAGRHTIAAVGMTSAVVFPTMVAARALDLVTWPTWFYYAAFFVAGLFAVWGVFVALARYRR
;
A
#
# COMPACT_ATOMS: atom_id res chain seq x y z
N MET A 1 14.97 32.45 12.15
CA MET A 1 13.70 32.85 11.51
C MET A 1 13.33 31.74 10.55
N THR A 2 12.31 30.97 10.93
CA THR A 2 11.96 29.68 10.33
C THR A 2 11.29 29.93 8.99
N ASP A 3 11.91 29.44 7.93
CA ASP A 3 11.39 29.44 6.57
C ASP A 3 10.24 28.44 6.48
N THR A 4 9.11 28.78 7.11
CA THR A 4 7.83 28.10 6.91
C THR A 4 7.27 28.60 5.59
N ALA A 5 8.02 28.36 4.50
CA ALA A 5 7.57 28.58 3.15
C ALA A 5 6.25 27.82 3.01
N LEU A 6 5.16 28.56 2.84
CA LEU A 6 3.83 28.02 2.58
C LEU A 6 3.98 27.08 1.38
N ARG A 7 3.93 25.77 1.63
CA ARG A 7 3.98 24.76 0.55
C ARG A 7 2.97 25.18 -0.51
N SER A 8 3.38 25.15 -1.78
CA SER A 8 2.43 25.45 -2.86
C SER A 8 1.18 24.58 -2.69
N PRO A 9 -0.02 25.10 -2.99
CA PRO A 9 -1.27 24.36 -2.81
C PRO A 9 -1.24 22.95 -3.44
N GLU A 10 -0.49 22.79 -4.52
CA GLU A 10 -0.25 21.54 -5.23
C GLU A 10 0.59 20.54 -4.39
N ALA A 11 1.72 20.98 -3.83
CA ALA A 11 2.55 20.15 -2.95
C ALA A 11 1.80 19.71 -1.68
N SER A 12 0.90 20.57 -1.17
CA SER A 12 0.01 20.24 -0.05
C SER A 12 -0.99 19.12 -0.43
N THR A 13 -1.63 19.25 -1.60
CA THR A 13 -2.63 18.29 -2.10
C THR A 13 -2.04 16.90 -2.34
N ARG A 14 -0.84 16.82 -2.93
CA ARG A 14 -0.08 15.57 -3.14
C ARG A 14 0.28 14.89 -1.82
N SER A 15 0.79 15.67 -0.86
CA SER A 15 1.13 15.18 0.47
C SER A 15 -0.10 14.66 1.20
N LEU A 16 -1.25 15.32 1.05
CA LEU A 16 -2.53 14.89 1.63
C LEU A 16 -3.04 13.59 1.01
N TYR A 17 -2.90 13.41 -0.31
CA TYR A 17 -3.24 12.16 -0.99
C TYR A 17 -2.42 10.99 -0.43
N ALA A 18 -1.09 11.12 -0.40
CA ALA A 18 -0.19 10.08 0.11
C ALA A 18 -0.42 9.83 1.60
N ALA A 19 -0.59 10.90 2.39
CA ALA A 19 -0.87 10.80 3.81
C ALA A 19 -2.21 10.09 4.09
N SER A 20 -3.24 10.30 3.26
CA SER A 20 -4.54 9.65 3.43
C SER A 20 -4.43 8.13 3.31
N TRP A 21 -3.67 7.64 2.32
CA TRP A 21 -3.37 6.22 2.18
C TRP A 21 -2.51 5.68 3.32
N ALA A 22 -1.44 6.39 3.67
CA ALA A 22 -0.49 5.95 4.70
C ALA A 22 -1.13 5.91 6.08
N VAL A 23 -1.76 7.02 6.50
CA VAL A 23 -2.42 7.13 7.81
C VAL A 23 -3.60 6.17 7.91
N GLY A 24 -4.43 6.05 6.87
CA GLY A 24 -5.53 5.09 6.85
C GLY A 24 -5.04 3.64 7.03
N SER A 25 -3.94 3.27 6.37
CA SER A 25 -3.35 1.93 6.48
C SER A 25 -2.69 1.67 7.84
N VAL A 26 -2.00 2.66 8.40
CA VAL A 26 -1.39 2.55 9.73
C VAL A 26 -2.46 2.43 10.81
N LEU A 27 -3.50 3.26 10.75
CA LEU A 27 -4.62 3.20 11.70
C LEU A 27 -5.37 1.87 11.59
N TYR A 28 -5.56 1.34 10.38
CA TYR A 28 -6.16 0.03 10.17
C TYR A 28 -5.44 -1.07 10.96
N GLY A 29 -4.12 -1.17 10.78
CA GLY A 29 -3.30 -2.17 11.48
C GLY A 29 -3.30 -1.96 12.99
N ALA A 30 -3.10 -0.71 13.44
CA ALA A 30 -3.04 -0.38 14.86
C ALA A 30 -4.36 -0.64 15.59
N LEU A 31 -5.50 -0.27 15.00
CA LEU A 31 -6.82 -0.45 15.61
C LEU A 31 -7.25 -1.91 15.63
N ILE A 32 -6.92 -2.71 14.61
CA ILE A 32 -7.12 -4.16 14.66
C ILE A 32 -6.32 -4.77 15.80
N ALA A 33 -5.02 -4.41 15.91
CA ALA A 33 -4.17 -4.90 16.99
C ALA A 33 -4.67 -4.50 18.39
N ALA A 34 -5.32 -3.33 18.50
CA ALA A 34 -5.93 -2.83 19.73
C ALA A 34 -7.33 -3.40 20.03
N GLY A 35 -7.86 -4.33 19.21
CA GLY A 35 -9.15 -4.97 19.44
C GLY A 35 -10.36 -4.23 18.87
N TYR A 36 -10.15 -3.25 17.99
CA TYR A 36 -11.21 -2.47 17.33
C TYR A 36 -11.26 -2.72 15.82
N PRO A 37 -11.57 -3.94 15.36
CA PRO A 37 -11.44 -4.30 13.94
C PRO A 37 -12.35 -3.49 13.02
N LEU A 38 -13.61 -3.24 13.42
CA LEU A 38 -14.55 -2.46 12.63
C LEU A 38 -14.13 -0.99 12.51
N VAL A 39 -13.55 -0.42 13.58
CA VAL A 39 -13.04 0.95 13.58
C VAL A 39 -11.80 1.05 12.70
N GLY A 40 -10.93 0.03 12.72
CA GLY A 40 -9.79 -0.07 11.81
C GLY A 40 -10.23 -0.07 10.35
N VAL A 41 -11.20 -0.90 9.98
CA VAL A 41 -11.78 -0.94 8.63
C VAL A 41 -12.36 0.42 8.24
N ALA A 42 -13.12 1.06 9.13
CA ALA A 42 -13.67 2.39 8.89
C ALA A 42 -12.57 3.44 8.66
N ALA A 43 -11.50 3.42 9.45
CA ALA A 43 -10.36 4.34 9.30
C ALA A 43 -9.67 4.16 7.94
N PHE A 44 -9.44 2.92 7.51
CA PHE A 44 -8.91 2.65 6.17
C PHE A 44 -9.84 3.18 5.08
N GLY A 45 -11.14 2.88 5.19
CA GLY A 45 -12.15 3.30 4.23
C GLY A 45 -12.23 4.82 4.10
N ILE A 46 -12.21 5.55 5.22
CA ILE A 46 -12.19 7.02 5.24
C ILE A 46 -10.92 7.55 4.56
N GLY A 47 -9.75 6.98 4.87
CA GLY A 47 -8.49 7.36 4.21
C GLY A 47 -8.52 7.13 2.70
N ALA A 48 -9.02 5.98 2.25
CA ALA A 48 -9.16 5.66 0.84
C ALA A 48 -10.15 6.62 0.13
N VAL A 49 -11.32 6.87 0.72
CA VAL A 49 -12.31 7.81 0.17
C VAL A 49 -11.73 9.22 0.09
N ALA A 50 -11.01 9.67 1.12
CA ALA A 50 -10.34 10.97 1.13
C ALA A 50 -9.31 11.07 -0.01
N ALA A 51 -8.44 10.06 -0.16
CA ALA A 51 -7.45 10.03 -1.23
C ALA A 51 -8.10 10.08 -2.62
N VAL A 52 -9.15 9.27 -2.86
CA VAL A 52 -9.88 9.27 -4.13
C VAL A 52 -10.58 10.62 -4.38
N ALA A 53 -11.19 11.21 -3.35
CA ALA A 53 -11.85 12.51 -3.46
C ALA A 53 -10.85 13.63 -3.79
N ILE A 54 -9.67 13.62 -3.15
CA ILE A 54 -8.56 14.57 -3.43
C ILE A 54 -8.12 14.45 -4.90
N ASN A 55 -7.90 13.22 -5.36
CA ASN A 55 -7.48 12.97 -6.74
C ASN A 55 -8.54 13.41 -7.77
N ARG A 56 -9.83 13.20 -7.48
CA ARG A 56 -10.93 13.58 -8.39
C ARG A 56 -11.23 15.08 -8.45
N ARG A 57 -10.96 15.82 -7.37
CA ARG A 57 -11.25 17.26 -7.28
C ARG A 57 -10.08 18.16 -7.68
N SER A 58 -8.94 17.58 -8.04
CA SER A 58 -7.79 18.35 -8.49
C SER A 58 -8.02 18.79 -9.96
N ASP A 59 -8.24 20.08 -10.20
CA ASP A 59 -8.47 20.66 -11.55
C ASP A 59 -7.24 20.58 -12.48
N ARG A 60 -6.08 20.26 -11.93
CA ARG A 60 -4.85 19.94 -12.66
C ARG A 60 -4.40 18.52 -12.31
N PRO A 61 -3.60 17.86 -13.18
CA PRO A 61 -3.02 16.56 -12.86
C PRO A 61 -2.34 16.65 -11.50
N THR A 62 -2.82 15.89 -10.51
CA THR A 62 -2.29 15.91 -9.14
C THR A 62 -0.80 15.58 -9.12
N PHE A 63 -0.32 14.83 -10.14
CA PHE A 63 1.07 14.43 -10.33
C PHE A 63 1.65 14.99 -11.63
N ASP A 64 2.75 15.72 -11.52
CA ASP A 64 3.59 16.11 -12.65
C ASP A 64 4.56 14.99 -13.06
N GLU A 65 5.37 15.19 -14.10
CA GLU A 65 6.35 14.19 -14.57
C GLU A 65 7.34 13.78 -13.48
N ARG A 66 7.71 14.70 -12.59
CA ARG A 66 8.68 14.44 -11.52
C ARG A 66 8.06 13.61 -10.41
N ASP A 67 6.80 13.88 -10.04
CA ASP A 67 6.11 13.05 -9.05
C ASP A 67 5.84 11.65 -9.57
N ARG A 68 5.51 11.51 -10.86
CA ARG A 68 5.33 10.19 -11.47
C ARG A 68 6.58 9.35 -11.32
N ALA A 69 7.76 9.93 -11.53
CA ALA A 69 9.02 9.24 -11.29
C ALA A 69 9.18 8.79 -9.83
N VAL A 70 8.80 9.62 -8.85
CA VAL A 70 8.85 9.28 -7.42
C VAL A 70 7.88 8.14 -7.08
N PHE A 71 6.63 8.20 -7.56
CA PHE A 71 5.63 7.16 -7.31
C PHE A 71 5.94 5.85 -8.05
N ASP A 72 6.51 5.92 -9.25
CA ASP A 72 6.99 4.75 -9.99
C ASP A 72 8.16 4.09 -9.25
N GLU A 73 9.12 4.88 -8.76
CA GLU A 73 10.23 4.36 -7.95
C GLU A 73 9.74 3.76 -6.64
N ALA A 74 8.85 4.46 -5.92
CA ALA A 74 8.24 3.97 -4.70
C ALA A 74 7.48 2.67 -4.95
N GLY A 75 6.66 2.61 -6.01
CA GLY A 75 5.92 1.40 -6.40
C GLY A 75 6.85 0.24 -6.73
N ARG A 76 7.94 0.48 -7.47
CA ARG A 76 8.97 -0.52 -7.75
C ARG A 76 9.60 -1.06 -6.47
N HIS A 77 9.98 -0.18 -5.55
CA HIS A 77 10.59 -0.59 -4.27
C HIS A 77 9.58 -1.30 -3.36
N THR A 78 8.32 -0.88 -3.32
CA THR A 78 7.27 -1.57 -2.56
C THR A 78 7.05 -2.99 -3.06
N ILE A 79 6.89 -3.20 -4.37
CA ILE A 79 6.72 -4.55 -4.93
C ILE A 79 7.96 -5.42 -4.68
N ALA A 80 9.16 -4.86 -4.85
CA ALA A 80 10.40 -5.57 -4.55
C ALA A 80 10.50 -5.98 -3.08
N ALA A 81 10.22 -5.07 -2.16
CA ALA A 81 10.24 -5.33 -0.72
C ALA A 81 9.21 -6.39 -0.33
N VAL A 82 7.95 -6.22 -0.76
CA VAL A 82 6.89 -7.20 -0.48
C VAL A 82 7.24 -8.56 -1.07
N GLY A 83 7.79 -8.61 -2.29
CA GLY A 83 8.22 -9.85 -2.93
C GLY A 83 9.34 -10.55 -2.17
N MET A 84 10.37 -9.81 -1.79
CA MET A 84 11.52 -10.37 -1.07
C MET A 84 11.12 -10.87 0.33
N THR A 85 10.32 -10.08 1.06
CA THR A 85 9.78 -10.51 2.36
C THR A 85 8.91 -11.75 2.20
N SER A 86 8.05 -11.80 1.18
CA SER A 86 7.18 -12.95 0.92
C SER A 86 7.97 -14.21 0.56
N ALA A 87 9.04 -14.06 -0.23
CA ALA A 87 9.93 -15.15 -0.62
C ALA A 87 10.68 -15.77 0.56
N VAL A 88 10.77 -15.07 1.70
CA VAL A 88 11.36 -15.60 2.94
C VAL A 88 10.27 -16.11 3.89
N VAL A 89 9.25 -15.29 4.17
CA VAL A 89 8.24 -15.56 5.21
C VAL A 89 7.39 -16.79 4.86
N PHE A 90 6.87 -16.88 3.63
CA PHE A 90 6.00 -18.02 3.27
C PHE A 90 6.76 -19.34 3.24
N PRO A 91 7.94 -19.47 2.58
CA PRO A 91 8.69 -20.72 2.62
C PRO A 91 9.15 -21.10 4.02
N THR A 92 9.57 -20.15 4.84
CA THR A 92 9.94 -20.41 6.25
C THR A 92 8.76 -20.95 7.04
N MET A 93 7.57 -20.36 6.89
CA MET A 93 6.36 -20.84 7.56
C MET A 93 5.97 -22.26 7.11
N VAL A 94 6.11 -22.57 5.82
CA VAL A 94 5.87 -23.91 5.28
C VAL A 94 6.86 -24.92 5.87
N ALA A 95 8.15 -24.59 5.90
CA ALA A 95 9.19 -25.43 6.47
C ALA A 95 8.96 -25.66 7.98
N ALA A 96 8.70 -24.60 8.74
CA ALA A 96 8.43 -24.68 10.17
C ALA A 96 7.20 -25.55 10.47
N ARG A 97 6.15 -25.46 9.64
CA ARG A 97 4.98 -26.33 9.75
C ARG A 97 5.29 -27.79 9.40
N ALA A 98 6.08 -28.04 8.37
CA ALA A 98 6.47 -29.39 7.98
C ALA A 98 7.31 -30.10 9.06
N LEU A 99 7.98 -29.33 9.92
CA LEU A 99 8.73 -29.80 11.07
C LEU A 99 7.90 -29.81 12.37
N ASP A 100 6.59 -29.57 12.29
CA ASP A 100 5.66 -29.47 13.44
C ASP A 100 6.06 -28.44 14.51
N LEU A 101 6.87 -27.43 14.14
CA LEU A 101 7.31 -26.36 15.05
C LEU A 101 6.22 -25.31 15.29
N VAL A 102 5.29 -25.17 14.33
CA VAL A 102 4.22 -24.16 14.36
C VAL A 102 2.92 -24.70 13.78
N THR A 103 1.80 -24.22 14.32
CA THR A 103 0.48 -24.40 13.71
C THR A 103 0.24 -23.30 12.68
N TRP A 104 -0.47 -23.61 11.59
CA TRP A 104 -0.82 -22.61 10.58
C TRP A 104 -2.05 -21.84 11.04
N PRO A 105 -1.94 -20.55 11.38
CA PRO A 105 -3.09 -19.81 11.84
C PRO A 105 -3.95 -19.41 10.63
N THR A 106 -5.28 -19.42 10.81
CA THR A 106 -6.22 -19.20 9.70
C THR A 106 -6.03 -17.86 9.00
N TRP A 107 -5.67 -16.81 9.75
CA TRP A 107 -5.42 -15.48 9.20
C TRP A 107 -4.26 -15.45 8.19
N PHE A 108 -3.29 -16.37 8.32
CA PHE A 108 -2.13 -16.43 7.44
C PHE A 108 -2.49 -16.92 6.03
N TYR A 109 -3.56 -17.71 5.87
CA TYR A 109 -4.10 -18.02 4.54
C TYR A 109 -4.59 -16.77 3.82
N TYR A 110 -5.34 -15.90 4.52
CA TYR A 110 -5.82 -14.65 3.91
C TYR A 110 -4.67 -13.72 3.53
N ALA A 111 -3.61 -13.65 4.35
CA ALA A 111 -2.40 -12.92 4.01
C ALA A 111 -1.70 -13.50 2.76
N ALA A 112 -1.58 -14.83 2.66
CA ALA A 112 -1.00 -15.50 1.50
C ALA A 112 -1.79 -15.23 0.22
N PHE A 113 -3.12 -15.34 0.27
CA PHE A 113 -3.99 -15.03 -0.88
C PHE A 113 -3.95 -13.56 -1.28
N PHE A 114 -3.87 -12.64 -0.31
CA PHE A 114 -3.73 -11.21 -0.59
C PHE A 114 -2.43 -10.92 -1.34
N VAL A 115 -1.30 -11.47 -0.87
CA VAL A 115 0.00 -11.30 -1.54
C VAL A 115 -0.01 -11.93 -2.93
N ALA A 116 -0.56 -13.14 -3.07
CA ALA A 116 -0.71 -13.79 -4.37
C ALA A 116 -1.55 -12.94 -5.35
N GLY A 117 -2.66 -12.39 -4.87
CA GLY A 117 -3.52 -11.47 -5.63
C GLY A 117 -2.80 -10.18 -6.03
N LEU A 118 -2.03 -9.58 -5.13
CA LEU A 118 -1.20 -8.40 -5.41
C LEU A 118 -0.22 -8.68 -6.56
N PHE A 119 0.52 -9.80 -6.52
CA PHE A 119 1.45 -10.17 -7.58
C PHE A 119 0.76 -10.57 -8.88
N ALA A 120 -0.42 -11.20 -8.82
CA ALA A 120 -1.21 -11.48 -10.00
C ALA A 120 -1.64 -10.18 -10.70
N VAL A 121 -2.17 -9.20 -9.95
CA VAL A 121 -2.57 -7.89 -10.48
C VAL A 121 -1.36 -7.16 -11.04
N TRP A 122 -0.25 -7.10 -10.31
CA TRP A 122 0.99 -6.49 -10.80
C TRP A 122 1.49 -7.15 -12.09
N GLY A 123 1.49 -8.49 -12.16
CA GLY A 123 1.88 -9.25 -13.34
C GLY A 123 0.98 -8.96 -14.56
N VAL A 124 -0.34 -8.84 -14.34
CA VAL A 124 -1.29 -8.43 -15.39
C VAL A 124 -0.94 -7.04 -15.94
N PHE A 125 -0.68 -6.06 -15.07
CA PHE A 125 -0.32 -4.71 -15.52
C PHE A 125 1.03 -4.68 -16.24
N VAL A 126 2.02 -5.48 -15.81
CA VAL A 126 3.29 -5.63 -16.54
C VAL A 126 3.07 -6.23 -17.93
N ALA A 127 2.25 -7.28 -18.04
CA ALA A 127 1.93 -7.90 -19.32
C ALA A 127 1.21 -6.93 -20.27
N LEU A 128 0.21 -6.20 -19.76
CA LEU A 128 -0.51 -5.17 -20.51
C LEU A 128 0.41 -4.04 -20.98
N ALA A 129 1.32 -3.57 -20.13
CA ALA A 129 2.29 -2.54 -20.49
C ALA A 129 3.26 -3.00 -21.57
N ARG A 130 3.64 -4.28 -21.58
CA ARG A 130 4.48 -4.88 -22.63
C ARG A 130 3.74 -5.06 -23.95
N TYR A 131 2.46 -5.44 -23.91
CA TYR A 131 1.65 -5.64 -25.12
C TYR A 131 1.33 -4.33 -25.87
N ARG A 132 1.28 -3.20 -25.14
CA ARG A 132 1.03 -1.88 -25.72
C ARG A 132 2.26 -1.18 -26.28
N ARG A 133 3.45 -1.80 -26.18
CA ARG A 133 4.70 -1.32 -26.78
C ARG A 133 4.98 -2.09 -28.05
#